data_AF-A0A0W0XLU2-F1
#
_entry.id   AF-A0A0W0XLU2-F1
#
_cell.length_a   1.000
_cell.length_b   1.000
_cell.length_c   1.000
_cell.angle_alpha   90.00
_cell.angle_beta   90.00
_cell.angle_gamma   90.00
#
_symmetry.space_group_name_H-M   'P 1'
#
loop_
_entity.id
_entity.type
_entity.pdbx_description
1 polymer ?
#
loop_
_entity_poly.entity_id
_entity_poly.type
_entity_poly.pdbx_seq_one_letter_code
_entity_poly.pdbx_strand_id
1 'polypeptide(L)'
;MSNIQIHLVFKKPRFFTSEPILEQLKAFAELGFSVPLQKLFIGDPIKGLPALGFKGERHLQFLSQLITELEALQAIEKIDTKKARSDYSVFAHYLRVRKGYKETVQNQLGKEFQLLTEEELNQENSLLQNVTTRAQLFKEKVLALRDSELLQKAMLYAQRAGEVYQQALLVLQTIDETAQQALMKNEPVEKDIQFIQEKIRAIDALSAAFDKLGLQNELDSCHDAETKNKLTELVKLIQEEKAKVIATGELAKQALSKVVNHNEYLNRKNAVVEEKPITPTKVIVEPEVVEDQLTSPAANNPTDVPDVDQRQETVPQENVPAPEQEDELVLRHRETLKQQLDILMTLVSNYKTQLESEKKDFVTRFFHQSRKDTKIAYCTQLLASFEKTAITPDSSLQKIVTQAHDQAITKVGSSALLTAGGSYFGTSRLLAVQRLLGIEDAWKKGKSRFIATTRSDFHGLKTTGIVENVRAIVSDFFAGRQDVSKFKELCEKVAPSSPSTANSKTAV
;
A
#
# COMPACT_ATOMS: atom_id res chain seq x y z
N MET A 1 25.29 19.42 -19.26
CA MET A 1 25.12 18.15 -18.52
C MET A 1 25.64 17.00 -19.38
N SER A 2 25.82 15.81 -18.83
CA SER A 2 26.24 14.60 -19.56
C SER A 2 25.03 13.86 -20.13
N ASN A 3 24.43 14.37 -21.21
CA ASN A 3 23.27 13.75 -21.82
C ASN A 3 23.66 12.46 -22.56
N ILE A 4 23.67 11.33 -21.85
CA ILE A 4 24.12 10.04 -22.37
C ILE A 4 23.24 9.51 -23.52
N GLN A 5 22.02 10.04 -23.68
CA GLN A 5 21.15 9.69 -24.80
C GLN A 5 21.78 10.11 -26.15
N ILE A 6 22.63 11.14 -26.21
CA ILE A 6 23.33 11.48 -27.46
C ILE A 6 24.25 10.34 -27.93
N HIS A 7 24.93 9.67 -27.00
CA HIS A 7 25.77 8.51 -27.34
C HIS A 7 24.92 7.31 -27.76
N LEU A 8 23.82 7.06 -27.04
CA LEU A 8 22.92 5.93 -27.32
C LEU A 8 22.22 6.10 -28.67
N VAL A 9 21.79 7.32 -29.04
CA VAL A 9 21.21 7.59 -30.36
C VAL A 9 22.19 7.28 -31.49
N PHE A 10 23.47 7.62 -31.39
CA PHE A 10 24.41 7.33 -32.48
C PHE A 10 24.91 5.88 -32.52
N LYS A 11 25.22 5.25 -31.37
CA LYS A 11 25.85 3.90 -31.33
C LYS A 11 24.92 2.75 -30.95
N LYS A 12 23.90 2.98 -30.12
CA LYS A 12 23.07 1.92 -29.51
C LYS A 12 21.60 2.35 -29.33
N PRO A 13 20.86 2.61 -30.42
CA PRO A 13 19.48 3.12 -30.35
C PRO A 13 18.53 2.17 -29.59
N ARG A 14 18.89 0.89 -29.48
CA ARG A 14 18.13 -0.16 -28.76
C ARG A 14 18.45 -0.31 -27.28
N PHE A 15 19.47 0.38 -26.75
CA PHE A 15 19.91 0.23 -25.36
C PHE A 15 19.26 1.27 -24.43
N PHE A 16 18.90 0.86 -23.21
CA PHE A 16 18.41 1.74 -22.15
C PHE A 16 19.32 1.63 -20.93
N THR A 17 19.61 2.76 -20.26
CA THR A 17 20.33 2.77 -18.98
C THR A 17 19.42 2.25 -17.85
N SER A 18 19.98 2.12 -16.65
CA SER A 18 19.22 1.83 -15.42
C SER A 18 18.39 3.03 -14.89
N GLU A 19 18.44 4.18 -15.55
CA GLU A 19 17.71 5.40 -15.16
C GLU A 19 16.20 5.27 -15.47
N PRO A 20 15.30 5.98 -14.77
CA PRO A 20 13.87 5.95 -15.05
C PRO A 20 13.58 6.31 -16.51
N ILE A 21 12.69 5.55 -17.17
CA ILE A 21 12.42 5.70 -18.61
C ILE A 21 11.95 7.11 -18.99
N LEU A 22 11.20 7.80 -18.13
CA LEU A 22 10.75 9.17 -18.38
C LEU A 22 11.90 10.20 -18.29
N GLU A 23 12.92 9.98 -17.45
CA GLU A 23 14.13 10.82 -17.44
C GLU A 23 15.02 10.53 -18.65
N GLN A 24 15.13 9.25 -19.07
CA GLN A 24 15.79 8.90 -20.33
C GLN A 24 15.08 9.52 -21.54
N LEU A 25 13.74 9.56 -21.53
CA LEU A 25 12.93 10.15 -22.60
C LEU A 25 13.02 11.69 -22.61
N LYS A 26 13.02 12.33 -21.43
CA LYS A 26 13.29 13.76 -21.27
C LYS A 26 14.66 14.13 -21.83
N ALA A 27 15.71 13.41 -21.43
CA ALA A 27 17.05 13.61 -21.97
C ALA A 27 17.11 13.36 -23.49
N PHE A 28 16.35 12.40 -24.03
CA PHE A 28 16.24 12.20 -25.48
C PHE A 28 15.49 13.36 -26.18
N ALA A 29 14.44 13.91 -25.57
CA ALA A 29 13.71 15.07 -26.08
C ALA A 29 14.55 16.36 -26.06
N GLU A 30 15.41 16.54 -25.04
CA GLU A 30 16.38 17.63 -24.94
C GLU A 30 17.43 17.64 -26.08
N LEU A 31 17.59 16.54 -26.81
CA LEU A 31 18.41 16.50 -28.03
C LEU A 31 17.81 17.36 -29.15
N GLY A 32 16.49 17.59 -29.16
CA GLY A 32 15.81 18.55 -30.03
C GLY A 32 15.23 17.98 -31.33
N PHE A 33 15.17 16.66 -31.50
CA PHE A 33 14.64 16.01 -32.72
C PHE A 33 13.14 16.26 -32.96
N SER A 34 12.36 16.59 -31.92
CA SER A 34 10.98 17.07 -32.04
C SER A 34 10.74 18.18 -31.03
N VAL A 35 10.36 19.37 -31.51
CA VAL A 35 10.00 20.53 -30.68
C VAL A 35 8.72 20.27 -29.86
N PRO A 36 7.66 19.65 -30.39
CA PRO A 36 6.53 19.19 -29.59
C PRO A 36 6.93 18.24 -28.44
N LEU A 37 7.73 17.20 -28.71
CA LEU A 37 8.19 16.26 -27.68
C LEU A 37 9.05 16.96 -26.62
N GLN A 38 9.91 17.91 -27.02
CA GLN A 38 10.68 18.74 -26.09
C GLN A 38 9.78 19.63 -25.21
N LYS A 39 8.71 20.20 -25.79
CA LYS A 39 7.74 21.03 -25.05
C LYS A 39 7.02 20.26 -23.96
N LEU A 40 6.74 18.96 -24.15
CA LEU A 40 6.13 18.12 -23.11
C LEU A 40 6.96 17.98 -21.82
N PHE A 41 8.26 18.33 -21.83
CA PHE A 41 9.11 18.29 -20.63
C PHE A 41 9.42 19.68 -20.03
N ILE A 42 8.92 20.77 -20.63
CA ILE A 42 9.04 22.12 -20.07
C ILE A 42 8.22 22.23 -18.77
N GLY A 43 8.78 22.91 -17.75
CA GLY A 43 8.17 23.01 -16.42
C GLY A 43 8.43 21.79 -15.52
N ASP A 44 9.19 20.80 -16.00
CA ASP A 44 9.59 19.59 -15.26
C ASP A 44 8.40 18.76 -14.73
N PRO A 45 7.44 18.33 -15.57
CA PRO A 45 6.21 17.62 -15.14
C PRO A 45 6.45 16.21 -14.57
N ILE A 46 7.70 15.73 -14.57
CA ILE A 46 8.11 14.51 -13.86
C ILE A 46 8.35 14.79 -12.36
N LYS A 47 8.61 16.05 -11.99
CA LYS A 47 9.04 16.45 -10.65
C LYS A 47 7.92 16.27 -9.62
N GLY A 48 8.18 15.45 -8.61
CA GLY A 48 7.21 15.14 -7.56
C GLY A 48 6.24 14.00 -7.90
N LEU A 49 6.37 13.35 -9.06
CA LEU A 49 5.66 12.09 -9.30
C LEU A 49 6.13 11.03 -8.29
N PRO A 50 5.22 10.39 -7.53
CA PRO A 50 5.58 9.29 -6.66
C PRO A 50 6.04 8.08 -7.47
N ALA A 51 6.94 7.28 -6.89
CA ALA A 51 7.46 6.06 -7.53
C ALA A 51 6.42 4.90 -7.60
N LEU A 52 5.19 5.11 -7.10
CA LEU A 52 4.16 4.11 -6.87
C LEU A 52 2.75 4.73 -6.87
N GLY A 53 1.76 3.89 -7.19
CA GLY A 53 0.34 4.24 -7.15
C GLY A 53 -0.09 4.94 -8.43
N PHE A 54 -1.40 4.85 -8.74
CA PHE A 54 -2.00 5.58 -9.84
C PHE A 54 -1.78 7.10 -9.66
N LYS A 55 -1.01 7.71 -10.57
CA LYS A 55 -0.60 9.13 -10.47
C LYS A 55 -1.69 10.14 -10.87
N GLY A 56 -2.94 9.69 -10.99
CA GLY A 56 -4.08 10.52 -11.36
C GLY A 56 -4.17 10.77 -12.87
N GLU A 57 -5.34 11.28 -13.27
CA GLU A 57 -5.73 11.41 -14.68
C GLU A 57 -4.75 12.23 -15.53
N ARG A 58 -4.18 13.29 -14.94
CA ARG A 58 -3.17 14.14 -15.61
C ARG A 58 -1.93 13.36 -16.03
N HIS A 59 -1.55 12.30 -15.31
CA HIS A 59 -0.40 11.48 -15.70
C HIS A 59 -0.75 10.53 -16.85
N LEU A 60 -1.95 9.94 -16.88
CA LEU A 60 -2.41 9.16 -18.03
C LEU A 60 -2.49 10.03 -19.30
N GLN A 61 -3.04 11.25 -19.18
CA GLN A 61 -3.08 12.24 -20.26
C GLN A 61 -1.67 12.56 -20.78
N PHE A 62 -0.72 12.80 -19.88
CA PHE A 62 0.69 13.02 -20.22
C PHE A 62 1.36 11.81 -20.91
N LEU A 63 1.13 10.58 -20.42
CA LEU A 63 1.66 9.36 -21.06
C LEU A 63 1.05 9.15 -22.46
N SER A 64 -0.24 9.43 -22.63
CA SER A 64 -0.90 9.39 -23.95
C SER A 64 -0.35 10.46 -24.91
N GLN A 65 -0.12 11.69 -24.43
CA GLN A 65 0.55 12.74 -25.23
C GLN A 65 1.98 12.31 -25.64
N LEU A 66 2.75 11.73 -24.73
CA LEU A 66 4.07 11.18 -25.06
C LEU A 66 4.00 10.08 -26.12
N ILE A 67 2.98 9.20 -26.09
CA ILE A 67 2.77 8.18 -27.12
C ILE A 67 2.52 8.85 -28.47
N THR A 68 1.59 9.80 -28.56
CA THR A 68 1.29 10.54 -29.81
C THR A 68 2.53 11.25 -30.38
N GLU A 69 3.30 11.95 -29.54
CA GLU A 69 4.52 12.64 -30.00
C GLU A 69 5.66 11.67 -30.39
N LEU A 70 5.71 10.48 -29.77
CA LEU A 70 6.64 9.43 -30.18
C LEU A 70 6.21 8.72 -31.47
N GLU A 71 4.92 8.71 -31.81
CA GLU A 71 4.42 8.25 -33.12
C GLU A 71 4.66 9.28 -34.22
N ALA A 72 4.40 10.56 -33.93
CA ALA A 72 4.78 11.65 -34.82
C ALA A 72 6.29 11.62 -35.13
N LEU A 73 7.15 11.41 -34.11
CA LEU A 73 8.61 11.28 -34.27
C LEU A 73 9.04 10.00 -35.02
N GLN A 74 8.20 8.98 -35.15
CA GLN A 74 8.49 7.81 -36.00
C GLN A 74 8.17 8.06 -37.47
N ALA A 75 7.16 8.90 -37.75
CA ALA A 75 6.68 9.19 -39.10
C ALA A 75 7.48 10.30 -39.82
N ILE A 76 8.55 10.83 -39.22
CA ILE A 76 9.34 11.92 -39.81
C ILE A 76 10.24 11.42 -40.95
N GLU A 77 10.19 12.11 -42.09
CA GLU A 77 11.09 11.85 -43.22
C GLU A 77 12.50 12.44 -43.00
N LYS A 78 12.63 13.46 -42.15
CA LYS A 78 13.85 14.27 -41.97
C LYS A 78 13.98 14.76 -40.53
N ILE A 79 15.22 14.94 -40.07
CA ILE A 79 15.59 15.52 -38.76
C ILE A 79 16.67 16.59 -38.94
N ASP A 80 16.70 17.60 -38.07
CA ASP A 80 17.90 18.43 -37.93
C ASP A 80 18.96 17.66 -37.11
N THR A 81 20.07 17.34 -37.77
CA THR A 81 21.20 16.62 -37.19
C THR A 81 22.26 17.56 -36.60
N LYS A 82 22.23 18.86 -36.90
CA LYS A 82 23.30 19.82 -36.57
C LYS A 82 23.51 19.96 -35.06
N LYS A 83 22.42 20.20 -34.32
CA LYS A 83 22.46 20.27 -32.85
C LYS A 83 22.96 18.95 -32.25
N ALA A 84 22.44 17.82 -32.72
CA ALA A 84 22.83 16.50 -32.22
C ALA A 84 24.32 16.18 -32.46
N ARG A 85 24.87 16.48 -33.64
CA ARG A 85 26.32 16.33 -33.92
C ARG A 85 27.18 17.24 -33.05
N SER A 86 26.73 18.48 -32.79
CA SER A 86 27.39 19.41 -31.88
C SER A 86 27.37 18.92 -30.42
N ASP A 87 26.21 18.50 -29.93
CA ASP A 87 26.06 17.91 -28.59
C ASP A 87 26.93 16.64 -28.43
N TYR A 88 27.07 15.83 -29.49
CA TYR A 88 27.96 14.67 -29.49
C TYR A 88 29.43 15.06 -29.46
N SER A 89 29.87 16.04 -30.25
CA SER A 89 31.28 16.45 -30.27
C SER A 89 31.73 17.04 -28.93
N VAL A 90 30.85 17.78 -28.26
CA VAL A 90 31.02 18.26 -26.88
C VAL A 90 31.06 17.10 -25.88
N PHE A 91 30.17 16.11 -26.00
CA PHE A 91 30.19 14.89 -25.17
C PHE A 91 31.51 14.10 -25.33
N ALA A 92 31.97 13.92 -26.57
CA ALA A 92 33.22 13.24 -26.91
C ALA A 92 34.46 14.03 -26.44
N HIS A 93 34.43 15.36 -26.49
CA HIS A 93 35.47 16.21 -25.91
C HIS A 93 35.57 16.01 -24.39
N TYR A 94 34.44 16.08 -23.66
CA TYR A 94 34.45 15.85 -22.22
C TYR A 94 34.98 14.46 -21.85
N LEU A 95 34.67 13.41 -22.63
CA LEU A 95 35.20 12.06 -22.42
C LEU A 95 36.72 11.93 -22.58
N ARG A 96 37.35 12.83 -23.35
CA ARG A 96 38.81 12.88 -23.53
C ARG A 96 39.51 13.71 -22.44
N VAL A 97 38.88 14.80 -22.00
CA VAL A 97 39.53 15.84 -21.17
C VAL A 97 39.15 15.77 -19.69
N ARG A 98 37.95 15.27 -19.33
CA ARG A 98 37.45 15.30 -17.95
C ARG A 98 37.78 13.99 -17.20
N LYS A 99 38.78 14.06 -16.31
CA LYS A 99 39.17 12.96 -15.40
C LYS A 99 37.96 12.40 -14.64
N GLY A 100 37.80 11.07 -14.59
CA GLY A 100 36.69 10.38 -13.92
C GLY A 100 35.39 10.29 -14.73
N TYR A 101 35.26 11.05 -15.82
CA TYR A 101 34.03 11.11 -16.60
C TYR A 101 33.87 9.94 -17.58
N LYS A 102 34.97 9.47 -18.16
CA LYS A 102 34.99 8.25 -18.98
C LYS A 102 34.58 7.04 -18.15
N GLU A 103 35.11 6.93 -16.94
CA GLU A 103 34.80 5.90 -15.95
C GLU A 103 33.33 5.98 -15.52
N THR A 104 32.79 7.19 -15.33
CA THR A 104 31.35 7.41 -15.03
C THR A 104 30.46 6.88 -16.16
N VAL A 105 30.78 7.21 -17.42
CA VAL A 105 30.01 6.75 -18.59
C VAL A 105 30.17 5.23 -18.82
N GLN A 106 31.36 4.68 -18.58
CA GLN A 106 31.59 3.22 -18.62
C GLN A 106 30.84 2.49 -17.50
N ASN A 107 30.69 3.07 -16.31
CA ASN A 107 29.86 2.50 -15.25
C ASN A 107 28.36 2.54 -15.57
N GLN A 108 27.89 3.50 -16.39
CA GLN A 108 26.50 3.58 -16.85
C GLN A 108 26.19 2.70 -18.07
N LEU A 109 27.19 2.35 -18.89
CA LEU A 109 27.03 1.61 -20.16
C LEU A 109 27.71 0.23 -20.19
N GLY A 110 28.42 -0.14 -19.12
CA GLY A 110 29.19 -1.37 -19.03
C GLY A 110 30.47 -1.38 -19.88
N LYS A 111 31.06 -2.57 -20.04
CA LYS A 111 32.33 -2.79 -20.75
C LYS A 111 32.27 -2.47 -22.25
N GLU A 112 31.08 -2.35 -22.82
CA GLU A 112 30.83 -2.21 -24.25
C GLU A 112 30.84 -0.75 -24.76
N PHE A 113 31.52 0.16 -24.07
CA PHE A 113 31.58 1.58 -24.44
C PHE A 113 32.76 1.88 -25.37
N GLN A 114 32.47 2.43 -26.56
CA GLN A 114 33.45 2.85 -27.56
C GLN A 114 33.03 4.20 -28.18
N LEU A 115 34.01 5.08 -28.48
CA LEU A 115 33.75 6.33 -29.20
C LEU A 115 33.41 6.07 -30.68
N LEU A 116 32.68 6.99 -31.31
CA LEU A 116 32.54 7.04 -32.77
C LEU A 116 33.84 7.54 -33.41
N THR A 117 34.13 7.07 -34.63
CA THR A 117 34.98 7.81 -35.57
C THR A 117 34.20 8.97 -36.21
N GLU A 118 34.91 9.89 -36.86
CA GLU A 118 34.26 11.01 -37.56
C GLU A 118 33.47 10.55 -38.81
N GLU A 119 33.93 9.48 -39.46
CA GLU A 119 33.22 8.82 -40.57
C GLU A 119 31.88 8.25 -40.11
N GLU A 120 31.85 7.57 -38.95
CA GLU A 120 30.61 7.04 -38.37
C GLU A 120 29.63 8.14 -37.94
N LEU A 121 30.12 9.31 -37.51
CA LEU A 121 29.28 10.46 -37.14
C LEU A 121 28.56 11.10 -38.34
N ASN A 122 29.15 10.96 -39.53
CA ASN A 122 28.73 11.61 -40.76
C ASN A 122 27.80 10.75 -41.64
N GLN A 123 27.51 9.50 -41.27
CA GLN A 123 26.56 8.63 -41.96
C GLN A 123 25.10 9.05 -41.71
N GLU A 124 24.63 10.08 -42.42
CA GLU A 124 23.30 10.71 -42.30
C GLU A 124 22.15 9.68 -42.16
N ASN A 125 22.12 8.69 -43.06
CA ASN A 125 21.08 7.67 -43.13
C ASN A 125 20.96 6.82 -41.86
N SER A 126 22.05 6.64 -41.10
CA SER A 126 22.03 5.91 -39.83
C SER A 126 21.28 6.68 -38.73
N LEU A 127 21.42 8.01 -38.70
CA LEU A 127 20.96 8.81 -37.57
C LEU A 127 19.44 8.97 -37.56
N LEU A 128 18.81 9.14 -38.73
CA LEU A 128 17.35 9.13 -38.86
C LEU A 128 16.78 7.77 -38.42
N GLN A 129 17.32 6.66 -38.94
CA GLN A 129 16.89 5.31 -38.58
C GLN A 129 17.08 5.02 -37.09
N ASN A 130 18.16 5.52 -36.48
CA ASN A 130 18.40 5.36 -35.05
C ASN A 130 17.44 6.19 -34.20
N VAL A 131 17.09 7.41 -34.60
CA VAL A 131 16.10 8.26 -33.92
C VAL A 131 14.72 7.62 -33.97
N THR A 132 14.25 7.16 -35.13
CA THR A 132 12.94 6.49 -35.25
C THR A 132 12.91 5.14 -34.52
N THR A 133 13.98 4.35 -34.59
CA THR A 133 14.14 3.10 -33.80
C THR A 133 14.05 3.39 -32.30
N ARG A 134 14.73 4.44 -31.81
CA ARG A 134 14.70 4.79 -30.39
C ARG A 134 13.34 5.36 -29.97
N ALA A 135 12.67 6.13 -30.84
CA ALA A 135 11.33 6.64 -30.62
C ALA A 135 10.29 5.50 -30.47
N GLN A 136 10.32 4.49 -31.35
CA GLN A 136 9.47 3.30 -31.23
C GLN A 136 9.72 2.54 -29.93
N LEU A 137 10.99 2.31 -29.56
CA LEU A 137 11.30 1.61 -28.32
C LEU A 137 10.91 2.43 -27.07
N PHE A 138 11.01 3.77 -27.10
CA PHE A 138 10.43 4.61 -26.06
C PHE A 138 8.90 4.46 -26.04
N LYS A 139 8.21 4.43 -27.19
CA LYS A 139 6.76 4.26 -27.27
C LYS A 139 6.32 2.97 -26.60
N GLU A 140 6.98 1.85 -26.89
CA GLU A 140 6.71 0.56 -26.24
C GLU A 140 6.85 0.63 -24.71
N LYS A 141 7.87 1.33 -24.18
CA LYS A 141 8.03 1.50 -22.73
C LYS A 141 7.00 2.46 -22.12
N VAL A 142 6.58 3.50 -22.84
CA VAL A 142 5.54 4.45 -22.38
C VAL A 142 4.15 3.82 -22.42
N LEU A 143 3.82 3.04 -23.46
CA LEU A 143 2.63 2.17 -23.49
C LEU A 143 2.62 1.21 -22.29
N ALA A 144 3.73 0.51 -22.05
CA ALA A 144 3.85 -0.39 -20.91
C ALA A 144 3.72 0.32 -19.54
N LEU A 145 4.11 1.61 -19.43
CA LEU A 145 3.82 2.43 -18.24
C LEU A 145 2.33 2.77 -18.15
N ARG A 146 1.75 3.34 -19.21
CA ARG A 146 0.34 3.76 -19.27
C ARG A 146 -0.59 2.61 -18.89
N ASP A 147 -0.41 1.44 -19.50
CA ASP A 147 -1.25 0.26 -19.26
C ASP A 147 -1.09 -0.24 -17.81
N SER A 148 0.08 -0.06 -17.21
CA SER A 148 0.33 -0.37 -15.79
C SER A 148 -0.25 0.66 -14.81
N GLU A 149 -0.44 1.92 -15.21
CA GLU A 149 -1.14 2.95 -14.44
C GLU A 149 -2.67 2.76 -14.56
N LEU A 150 -3.17 2.39 -15.76
CA LEU A 150 -4.56 1.99 -16.00
C LEU A 150 -4.96 0.79 -15.14
N LEU A 151 -4.12 -0.25 -15.08
CA LEU A 151 -4.35 -1.40 -14.22
C LEU A 151 -4.43 -1.00 -12.73
N GLN A 152 -3.55 -0.11 -12.27
CA GLN A 152 -3.59 0.39 -10.88
C GLN A 152 -4.84 1.22 -10.59
N LYS A 153 -5.31 2.05 -11.54
CA LYS A 153 -6.57 2.78 -11.46
C LYS A 153 -7.77 1.83 -11.35
N ALA A 154 -7.81 0.81 -12.19
CA ALA A 154 -8.86 -0.20 -12.19
C ALA A 154 -8.88 -1.04 -10.90
N MET A 155 -7.71 -1.43 -10.37
CA MET A 155 -7.64 -2.12 -9.07
C MET A 155 -8.15 -1.25 -7.91
N LEU A 156 -7.83 0.06 -7.91
CA LEU A 156 -8.35 1.00 -6.92
C LEU A 156 -9.87 1.19 -7.05
N TYR A 157 -10.40 1.21 -8.28
CA TYR A 157 -11.84 1.28 -8.52
C TYR A 157 -12.56 -0.03 -8.13
N ALA A 158 -11.93 -1.19 -8.32
CA ALA A 158 -12.43 -2.50 -7.90
C ALA A 158 -12.48 -2.64 -6.36
N GLN A 159 -11.44 -2.18 -5.65
CA GLN A 159 -11.47 -2.08 -4.19
C GLN A 159 -12.64 -1.19 -3.73
N ARG A 160 -12.73 0.02 -4.29
CA ARG A 160 -13.78 0.99 -3.94
C ARG A 160 -15.19 0.50 -4.27
N ALA A 161 -15.35 -0.29 -5.33
CA ALA A 161 -16.61 -0.97 -5.64
C ALA A 161 -17.05 -1.93 -4.52
N GLY A 162 -16.09 -2.71 -3.97
CA GLY A 162 -16.30 -3.56 -2.80
C GLY A 162 -16.64 -2.76 -1.53
N GLU A 163 -15.90 -1.68 -1.24
CA GLU A 163 -16.17 -0.75 -0.13
C GLU A 163 -17.61 -0.20 -0.19
N VAL A 164 -18.03 0.26 -1.38
CA VAL A 164 -19.37 0.81 -1.63
C VAL A 164 -20.46 -0.26 -1.47
N TYR A 165 -20.20 -1.51 -1.87
CA TYR A 165 -21.13 -2.61 -1.62
C TYR A 165 -21.26 -2.96 -0.13
N GLN A 166 -20.15 -2.98 0.63
CA GLN A 166 -20.23 -3.17 2.10
C GLN A 166 -21.00 -2.04 2.78
N GLN A 167 -20.83 -0.79 2.33
CA GLN A 167 -21.62 0.34 2.83
C GLN A 167 -23.12 0.19 2.53
N ALA A 168 -23.49 -0.27 1.32
CA ALA A 168 -24.88 -0.54 0.97
C ALA A 168 -25.49 -1.65 1.85
N LEU A 169 -24.75 -2.72 2.15
CA LEU A 169 -25.20 -3.80 3.06
C LEU A 169 -25.47 -3.29 4.49
N LEU A 170 -24.57 -2.46 5.05
CA LEU A 170 -24.76 -1.87 6.38
C LEU A 170 -26.00 -0.96 6.44
N VAL A 171 -26.27 -0.22 5.35
CA VAL A 171 -27.48 0.59 5.23
C VAL A 171 -28.73 -0.28 5.11
N LEU A 172 -28.70 -1.39 4.37
CA LEU A 172 -29.81 -2.35 4.31
C LEU A 172 -30.08 -3.00 5.69
N GLN A 173 -29.05 -3.42 6.42
CA GLN A 173 -29.21 -3.95 7.79
C GLN A 173 -29.90 -2.92 8.71
N THR A 174 -29.48 -1.66 8.65
CA THR A 174 -30.12 -0.56 9.39
C THR A 174 -31.61 -0.40 9.00
N ILE A 175 -31.95 -0.57 7.71
CA ILE A 175 -33.32 -0.52 7.22
C ILE A 175 -34.14 -1.72 7.71
N ASP A 176 -33.61 -2.94 7.62
CA ASP A 176 -34.32 -4.15 8.04
C ASP A 176 -34.58 -4.16 9.56
N GLU A 177 -33.62 -3.72 10.37
CA GLU A 177 -33.80 -3.53 11.82
C GLU A 177 -34.90 -2.49 12.13
N THR A 178 -34.85 -1.33 11.47
CA THR A 178 -35.85 -0.27 11.64
C THR A 178 -37.24 -0.74 11.18
N ALA A 179 -37.31 -1.48 10.07
CA ALA A 179 -38.55 -2.03 9.54
C ALA A 179 -39.16 -3.09 10.47
N GLN A 180 -38.35 -3.98 11.05
CA GLN A 180 -38.81 -4.96 12.03
C GLN A 180 -39.35 -4.28 13.30
N GLN A 181 -38.66 -3.24 13.79
CA GLN A 181 -39.13 -2.45 14.94
C GLN A 181 -40.45 -1.74 14.63
N ALA A 182 -40.58 -1.11 13.46
CA ALA A 182 -41.80 -0.44 13.02
C ALA A 182 -42.99 -1.41 12.85
N LEU A 183 -42.75 -2.62 12.32
CA LEU A 183 -43.77 -3.67 12.20
C LEU A 183 -44.25 -4.24 13.54
N MET A 184 -43.48 -4.07 14.62
CA MET A 184 -43.89 -4.45 15.99
C MET A 184 -44.67 -3.35 16.74
N LYS A 185 -44.73 -2.12 16.22
CA LYS A 185 -45.50 -1.03 16.81
C LYS A 185 -46.99 -1.18 16.52
N ASN A 186 -47.82 -0.77 17.48
CA ASN A 186 -49.28 -0.65 17.35
C ASN A 186 -49.75 0.81 17.12
N GLU A 187 -48.81 1.74 17.07
CA GLU A 187 -49.00 3.18 16.81
C GLU A 187 -48.44 3.54 15.41
N PRO A 188 -48.88 4.67 14.79
CA PRO A 188 -48.37 5.10 13.49
C PRO A 188 -46.86 5.35 13.47
N VAL A 189 -46.22 5.04 12.33
CA VAL A 189 -44.77 4.90 12.17
C VAL A 189 -44.18 5.82 11.09
N GLU A 190 -44.79 6.97 10.81
CA GLU A 190 -44.37 7.91 9.77
C GLU A 190 -42.89 8.34 9.89
N LYS A 191 -42.35 8.44 11.12
CA LYS A 191 -40.93 8.74 11.37
C LYS A 191 -40.00 7.63 10.89
N ASP A 192 -40.36 6.38 11.14
CA ASP A 192 -39.57 5.21 10.70
C ASP A 192 -39.61 5.09 9.16
N ILE A 193 -40.77 5.36 8.56
CA ILE A 193 -40.97 5.45 7.10
C ILE A 193 -40.06 6.53 6.48
N GLN A 194 -40.03 7.73 7.05
CA GLN A 194 -39.16 8.83 6.58
C GLN A 194 -37.68 8.44 6.68
N PHE A 195 -37.25 7.89 7.81
CA PHE A 195 -35.88 7.43 8.01
C PHE A 195 -35.48 6.36 6.97
N ILE A 196 -36.31 5.35 6.75
CA ILE A 196 -36.06 4.31 5.74
C ILE A 196 -35.97 4.91 4.32
N GLN A 197 -36.83 5.89 3.98
CA GLN A 197 -36.74 6.60 2.69
C GLN A 197 -35.41 7.36 2.52
N GLU A 198 -34.90 8.01 3.57
CA GLU A 198 -33.58 8.66 3.52
C GLU A 198 -32.44 7.64 3.35
N LYS A 199 -32.52 6.50 4.01
CA LYS A 199 -31.54 5.41 3.86
C LYS A 199 -31.56 4.79 2.45
N ILE A 200 -32.73 4.64 1.82
CA ILE A 200 -32.84 4.19 0.41
C ILE A 200 -32.14 5.19 -0.52
N ARG A 201 -32.38 6.50 -0.35
CA ARG A 201 -31.68 7.54 -1.14
C ARG A 201 -30.16 7.48 -1.00
N ALA A 202 -29.65 7.06 0.16
CA ALA A 202 -28.22 6.83 0.33
C ALA A 202 -27.71 5.64 -0.50
N ILE A 203 -28.47 4.53 -0.59
CA ILE A 203 -28.12 3.40 -1.47
C ILE A 203 -28.18 3.80 -2.96
N ASP A 204 -29.20 4.56 -3.38
CA ASP A 204 -29.30 5.07 -4.74
C ASP A 204 -28.10 6.00 -5.09
N ALA A 205 -27.66 6.84 -4.14
CA ALA A 205 -26.47 7.69 -4.29
C ALA A 205 -25.14 6.88 -4.34
N LEU A 206 -25.05 5.76 -3.62
CA LEU A 206 -23.94 4.82 -3.71
C LEU A 206 -23.91 4.11 -5.08
N SER A 207 -25.09 3.71 -5.60
CA SER A 207 -25.21 3.14 -6.96
C SER A 207 -24.74 4.12 -8.04
N ALA A 208 -25.15 5.40 -7.95
CA ALA A 208 -24.73 6.47 -8.85
C ALA A 208 -23.23 6.85 -8.74
N ALA A 209 -22.49 6.34 -7.75
CA ALA A 209 -21.03 6.50 -7.69
C ALA A 209 -20.31 5.61 -8.71
N PHE A 210 -20.87 4.46 -9.08
CA PHE A 210 -20.27 3.53 -10.05
C PHE A 210 -20.19 4.11 -11.46
N ASP A 211 -21.18 4.91 -11.88
CA ASP A 211 -21.20 5.50 -13.23
C ASP A 211 -20.11 6.57 -13.44
N LYS A 212 -19.38 6.95 -12.38
CA LYS A 212 -18.19 7.81 -12.42
C LYS A 212 -16.88 7.01 -12.55
N LEU A 213 -16.93 5.67 -12.49
CA LEU A 213 -15.78 4.76 -12.58
C LEU A 213 -15.55 4.30 -14.05
N GLY A 214 -15.60 5.24 -15.00
CA GLY A 214 -15.75 5.02 -16.45
C GLY A 214 -14.61 4.32 -17.21
N LEU A 215 -14.22 3.11 -16.78
CA LEU A 215 -13.08 2.32 -17.28
C LEU A 215 -13.27 1.74 -18.70
N GLN A 216 -14.47 1.76 -19.28
CA GLN A 216 -14.74 1.07 -20.56
C GLN A 216 -13.90 1.68 -21.71
N ASN A 217 -13.90 3.01 -21.84
CA ASN A 217 -13.11 3.73 -22.83
C ASN A 217 -11.59 3.50 -22.63
N GLU A 218 -11.18 3.21 -21.39
CA GLU A 218 -9.79 3.01 -21.01
C GLU A 218 -9.34 1.57 -21.32
N LEU A 219 -10.22 0.59 -21.14
CA LEU A 219 -10.06 -0.80 -21.59
C LEU A 219 -9.84 -0.89 -23.11
N ASP A 220 -10.57 -0.10 -23.89
CA ASP A 220 -10.42 -0.06 -25.34
C ASP A 220 -9.08 0.56 -25.76
N SER A 221 -8.52 1.49 -24.97
CA SER A 221 -7.21 2.08 -25.21
C SER A 221 -6.01 1.18 -24.88
N CYS A 222 -6.19 0.14 -24.06
CA CYS A 222 -5.13 -0.74 -23.56
C CYS A 222 -4.48 -1.55 -24.71
N HIS A 223 -3.15 -1.56 -24.76
CA HIS A 223 -2.38 -2.15 -25.86
C HIS A 223 -1.82 -3.54 -25.51
N ASP A 224 -1.34 -3.72 -24.27
CA ASP A 224 -0.90 -5.03 -23.80
C ASP A 224 -2.09 -5.98 -23.56
N ALA A 225 -2.06 -7.16 -24.17
CA ALA A 225 -3.15 -8.14 -24.11
C ALA A 225 -3.32 -8.78 -22.72
N GLU A 226 -2.22 -9.02 -21.99
CA GLU A 226 -2.28 -9.55 -20.61
C GLU A 226 -2.96 -8.52 -19.68
N THR A 227 -2.55 -7.26 -19.79
CA THR A 227 -3.17 -6.15 -19.05
C THR A 227 -4.61 -5.91 -19.48
N LYS A 228 -4.95 -6.00 -20.78
CA LYS A 228 -6.33 -5.85 -21.28
C LYS A 228 -7.27 -6.92 -20.72
N ASN A 229 -6.82 -8.17 -20.63
CA ASN A 229 -7.59 -9.25 -20.01
C ASN A 229 -7.84 -8.96 -18.52
N LYS A 230 -6.80 -8.62 -17.75
CA LYS A 230 -6.92 -8.28 -16.31
C LYS A 230 -7.81 -7.05 -16.08
N LEU A 231 -7.73 -6.06 -16.96
CA LEU A 231 -8.60 -4.87 -16.95
C LEU A 231 -10.06 -5.25 -17.25
N THR A 232 -10.30 -6.22 -18.14
CA THR A 232 -11.64 -6.76 -18.42
C THR A 232 -12.23 -7.49 -17.20
N GLU A 233 -11.42 -8.30 -16.51
CA GLU A 233 -11.82 -8.97 -15.26
C GLU A 233 -12.19 -7.96 -14.16
N LEU A 234 -11.40 -6.90 -13.99
CA LEU A 234 -11.67 -5.84 -13.03
C LEU A 234 -12.92 -5.02 -13.38
N VAL A 235 -13.14 -4.70 -14.67
CA VAL A 235 -14.37 -4.04 -15.14
C VAL A 235 -15.59 -4.93 -14.88
N LYS A 236 -15.51 -6.24 -15.14
CA LYS A 236 -16.57 -7.20 -14.84
C LYS A 236 -16.88 -7.27 -13.34
N LEU A 237 -15.86 -7.31 -12.48
CA LEU A 237 -16.03 -7.27 -11.02
C LEU A 237 -16.74 -5.98 -10.57
N ILE A 238 -16.35 -4.82 -11.09
CA ILE A 238 -17.00 -3.53 -10.77
C ILE A 238 -18.47 -3.53 -11.21
N GLN A 239 -18.80 -4.13 -12.36
CA GLN A 239 -20.18 -4.30 -12.82
C GLN A 239 -20.97 -5.27 -11.92
N GLU A 240 -20.36 -6.36 -11.45
CA GLU A 240 -20.97 -7.30 -10.51
C GLU A 240 -21.25 -6.67 -9.15
N GLU A 241 -20.33 -5.88 -8.58
CA GLU A 241 -20.60 -5.14 -7.33
C GLU A 241 -21.69 -4.07 -7.54
N LYS A 242 -21.73 -3.38 -8.70
CA LYS A 242 -22.83 -2.44 -9.02
C LYS A 242 -24.18 -3.16 -9.02
N ALA A 243 -24.25 -4.34 -9.66
CA ALA A 243 -25.48 -5.13 -9.71
C ALA A 243 -25.95 -5.57 -8.32
N LYS A 244 -25.02 -5.92 -7.41
CA LYS A 244 -25.36 -6.23 -6.01
C LYS A 244 -25.91 -5.00 -5.27
N VAL A 245 -25.30 -3.83 -5.40
CA VAL A 245 -25.79 -2.58 -4.78
C VAL A 245 -27.20 -2.22 -5.27
N ILE A 246 -27.49 -2.42 -6.56
CA ILE A 246 -28.85 -2.25 -7.10
C ILE A 246 -29.82 -3.23 -6.45
N ALA A 247 -29.46 -4.52 -6.33
CA ALA A 247 -30.30 -5.52 -5.65
C ALA A 247 -30.53 -5.20 -4.16
N THR A 248 -29.51 -4.70 -3.46
CA THR A 248 -29.61 -4.17 -2.08
C THR A 248 -30.62 -3.03 -1.99
N GLY A 249 -30.64 -2.11 -2.97
CA GLY A 249 -31.62 -1.03 -3.07
C GLY A 249 -33.06 -1.53 -3.29
N GLU A 250 -33.26 -2.57 -4.10
CA GLU A 250 -34.59 -3.16 -4.31
C GLU A 250 -35.10 -3.92 -3.08
N LEU A 251 -34.23 -4.61 -2.33
CA LEU A 251 -34.60 -5.22 -1.04
C LEU A 251 -35.03 -4.14 -0.03
N ALA A 252 -34.30 -3.03 0.04
CA ALA A 252 -34.66 -1.90 0.91
C ALA A 252 -36.03 -1.29 0.54
N LYS A 253 -36.35 -1.16 -0.76
CA LYS A 253 -37.67 -0.71 -1.24
C LYS A 253 -38.79 -1.70 -0.87
N GLN A 254 -38.52 -3.01 -0.90
CA GLN A 254 -39.47 -4.03 -0.42
C GLN A 254 -39.69 -3.96 1.10
N ALA A 255 -38.65 -3.69 1.89
CA ALA A 255 -38.78 -3.45 3.34
C ALA A 255 -39.65 -2.23 3.63
N LEU A 256 -39.39 -1.09 2.97
CA LEU A 256 -40.21 0.12 3.07
C LEU A 256 -41.69 -0.16 2.72
N SER A 257 -41.95 -0.89 1.64
CA SER A 257 -43.32 -1.21 1.21
C SER A 257 -44.11 -1.95 2.31
N LYS A 258 -43.49 -2.90 3.01
CA LYS A 258 -44.11 -3.60 4.15
C LYS A 258 -44.48 -2.64 5.28
N VAL A 259 -43.58 -1.72 5.66
CA VAL A 259 -43.80 -0.75 6.74
C VAL A 259 -44.91 0.25 6.37
N VAL A 260 -44.94 0.74 5.13
CA VAL A 260 -46.01 1.63 4.63
C VAL A 260 -47.38 0.93 4.69
N ASN A 261 -47.47 -0.31 4.21
CA ASN A 261 -48.72 -1.08 4.24
C ASN A 261 -49.22 -1.36 5.68
N HIS A 262 -48.30 -1.64 6.62
CA HIS A 262 -48.62 -1.78 8.05
C HIS A 262 -49.12 -0.46 8.66
N ASN A 263 -48.47 0.65 8.34
CA ASN A 263 -48.87 1.97 8.80
C ASN A 263 -50.27 2.38 8.28
N GLU A 264 -50.57 2.09 7.01
CA GLU A 264 -51.93 2.26 6.47
C GLU A 264 -52.96 1.41 7.22
N TYR A 265 -52.63 0.16 7.55
CA TYR A 265 -53.50 -0.70 8.35
C TYR A 265 -53.76 -0.13 9.75
N LEU A 266 -52.72 0.34 10.46
CA LEU A 266 -52.86 0.96 11.77
C LEU A 266 -53.70 2.24 11.71
N ASN A 267 -53.44 3.13 10.75
CA ASN A 267 -54.21 4.36 10.58
C ASN A 267 -55.70 4.08 10.28
N ARG A 268 -56.01 3.09 9.43
CA ARG A 268 -57.40 2.64 9.20
C ARG A 268 -58.04 2.02 10.45
N LYS A 269 -57.29 1.21 11.20
CA LYS A 269 -57.76 0.57 12.44
C LYS A 269 -58.10 1.60 13.52
N ASN A 270 -57.26 2.63 13.68
CA ASN A 270 -57.44 3.66 14.69
C ASN A 270 -58.61 4.60 14.35
N ALA A 271 -58.78 4.98 13.08
CA ALA A 271 -59.91 5.79 12.63
C ALA A 271 -61.29 5.17 12.95
N VAL A 272 -61.40 3.83 12.92
CA VAL A 272 -62.64 3.10 13.25
C VAL A 272 -62.95 3.10 14.77
N VAL A 273 -62.01 3.52 15.63
CA VAL A 273 -62.21 3.57 17.09
C VAL A 273 -62.80 4.91 17.55
N GLU A 274 -62.60 6.00 16.80
CA GLU A 274 -63.11 7.33 17.16
C GLU A 274 -64.59 7.55 16.82
N GLU A 275 -65.17 6.75 15.90
CA GLU A 275 -66.60 6.84 15.56
C GLU A 275 -67.52 6.18 16.60
N LYS A 276 -67.75 6.86 17.73
CA LYS A 276 -68.92 6.62 18.60
C LYS A 276 -69.66 7.92 18.96
N PRO A 277 -70.98 7.85 19.23
CA PRO A 277 -71.89 8.94 18.91
C PRO A 277 -71.85 10.11 19.89
N ILE A 278 -72.09 11.30 19.33
CA ILE A 278 -72.27 12.57 20.06
C ILE A 278 -73.55 12.50 20.91
N THR A 279 -73.41 12.50 22.24
CA THR A 279 -74.47 12.93 23.16
C THR A 279 -74.25 14.39 23.56
N PRO A 280 -75.34 15.19 23.73
CA PRO A 280 -75.22 16.64 23.79
C PRO A 280 -74.71 17.17 25.14
N THR A 281 -73.83 18.16 25.07
CA THR A 281 -73.28 18.90 26.22
C THR A 281 -74.36 19.56 27.06
N LYS A 282 -74.25 19.48 28.39
CA LYS A 282 -75.07 20.23 29.34
C LYS A 282 -74.19 21.06 30.28
N VAL A 283 -74.50 22.35 30.41
CA VAL A 283 -73.73 23.35 31.19
C VAL A 283 -74.01 23.25 32.69
N ILE A 284 -72.96 23.39 33.52
CA ILE A 284 -72.86 23.85 34.93
C ILE A 284 -71.34 23.76 35.25
N VAL A 285 -70.57 24.86 35.39
CA VAL A 285 -70.47 25.86 36.49
C VAL A 285 -69.58 25.37 37.67
N GLU A 286 -68.49 26.12 37.91
CA GLU A 286 -67.44 26.11 38.96
C GLU A 286 -67.92 26.72 40.31
N PRO A 287 -67.10 26.90 41.41
CA PRO A 287 -65.65 26.70 41.63
C PRO A 287 -65.24 26.02 43.00
N GLU A 288 -63.92 26.05 43.33
CA GLU A 288 -63.30 26.16 44.70
C GLU A 288 -63.33 24.99 45.72
N VAL A 289 -62.37 24.79 46.68
CA VAL A 289 -60.99 25.36 46.89
C VAL A 289 -59.93 24.21 46.84
N VAL A 290 -58.94 23.88 47.72
CA VAL A 290 -58.38 24.28 49.05
C VAL A 290 -56.83 23.96 49.06
N GLU A 291 -56.06 24.50 50.00
CA GLU A 291 -54.63 24.19 50.32
C GLU A 291 -54.50 22.87 51.17
N ASP A 292 -53.38 22.38 51.78
CA ASP A 292 -52.07 22.96 52.18
C ASP A 292 -51.02 21.88 52.64
N GLN A 293 -49.74 22.29 52.87
CA GLN A 293 -48.69 21.72 53.79
C GLN A 293 -48.19 20.24 53.67
N LEU A 294 -47.06 19.78 54.26
CA LEU A 294 -45.67 20.29 54.46
C LEU A 294 -44.75 19.15 55.03
N THR A 295 -43.46 19.44 55.26
CA THR A 295 -42.46 18.76 56.15
C THR A 295 -41.53 17.65 55.62
N SER A 296 -40.28 17.72 56.10
CA SER A 296 -39.22 16.68 56.11
C SER A 296 -39.03 16.15 57.56
N PRO A 297 -38.21 15.11 57.85
CA PRO A 297 -36.78 15.37 58.15
C PRO A 297 -35.83 14.18 57.81
N ALA A 298 -34.59 14.21 58.34
CA ALA A 298 -33.50 13.23 58.12
C ALA A 298 -33.08 12.50 59.42
N ALA A 299 -32.12 11.55 59.36
CA ALA A 299 -30.91 11.48 60.24
C ALA A 299 -30.07 10.16 60.16
N ASN A 300 -28.74 10.31 60.35
CA ASN A 300 -27.72 9.37 60.90
C ASN A 300 -27.36 8.06 60.12
N ASN A 301 -26.09 7.61 59.93
CA ASN A 301 -24.79 7.58 60.68
C ASN A 301 -24.62 6.37 61.66
N PRO A 302 -23.39 5.91 61.98
CA PRO A 302 -22.16 5.67 61.17
C PRO A 302 -21.46 4.32 61.58
N THR A 303 -20.13 4.13 61.37
CA THR A 303 -19.11 3.60 62.35
C THR A 303 -17.72 3.29 61.69
N ASP A 304 -16.65 3.43 62.49
CA ASP A 304 -15.16 3.32 62.34
C ASP A 304 -14.56 2.04 61.68
N VAL A 305 -13.31 1.92 61.17
CA VAL A 305 -11.93 2.43 61.52
C VAL A 305 -11.31 1.69 62.75
N PRO A 306 -9.97 1.43 62.92
CA PRO A 306 -8.72 1.67 62.14
C PRO A 306 -8.05 0.35 61.61
N ASP A 307 -6.89 0.21 60.94
CA ASP A 307 -5.57 0.92 60.77
C ASP A 307 -4.44 0.59 61.80
N VAL A 308 -3.31 0.02 61.33
CA VAL A 308 -1.97 -0.10 61.98
C VAL A 308 -0.86 -0.34 60.92
N ASP A 309 0.28 0.36 61.03
CA ASP A 309 1.53 0.21 60.24
C ASP A 309 2.71 -0.27 61.11
N GLN A 310 3.66 -1.06 60.55
CA GLN A 310 5.11 -0.96 60.85
C GLN A 310 6.06 -1.84 60.00
N ARG A 311 7.38 -1.60 60.16
CA ARG A 311 8.53 -2.05 59.35
C ARG A 311 9.48 -2.99 60.11
N GLN A 312 10.37 -3.70 59.41
CA GLN A 312 11.76 -4.12 59.76
C GLN A 312 12.35 -4.97 58.59
N GLU A 313 13.65 -5.31 58.45
CA GLU A 313 14.95 -4.64 58.70
C GLU A 313 16.04 -5.37 57.81
N THR A 314 17.35 -5.11 57.92
CA THR A 314 18.35 -5.50 56.89
C THR A 314 19.63 -6.20 57.37
N VAL A 315 20.14 -7.16 56.54
CA VAL A 315 21.57 -7.56 56.37
C VAL A 315 22.17 -8.42 57.52
N PRO A 316 23.17 -9.36 57.32
CA PRO A 316 24.18 -9.49 56.24
C PRO A 316 24.31 -10.87 55.52
N GLN A 317 25.32 -10.96 54.64
CA GLN A 317 25.78 -12.16 53.88
C GLN A 317 26.83 -12.99 54.64
N GLU A 318 27.04 -14.24 54.22
CA GLU A 318 28.30 -15.00 54.39
C GLU A 318 28.61 -15.81 53.10
N ASN A 319 29.89 -16.13 52.84
CA ASN A 319 30.39 -16.62 51.54
C ASN A 319 30.90 -18.08 51.57
N VAL A 320 30.46 -18.91 50.61
CA VAL A 320 31.25 -20.04 50.05
C VAL A 320 30.93 -20.15 48.54
N PRO A 321 31.92 -20.24 47.64
CA PRO A 321 31.67 -20.34 46.19
C PRO A 321 31.39 -21.79 45.73
N ALA A 322 30.44 -21.95 44.81
CA ALA A 322 30.11 -23.22 44.14
C ALA A 322 30.37 -23.09 42.62
N PRO A 323 31.36 -23.80 42.04
CA PRO A 323 31.77 -23.61 40.64
C PRO A 323 30.72 -23.98 39.58
N GLU A 324 29.71 -24.78 39.94
CA GLU A 324 28.81 -25.43 38.97
C GLU A 324 27.66 -24.53 38.47
N GLN A 325 27.38 -23.41 39.15
CA GLN A 325 26.26 -22.52 38.77
C GLN A 325 26.57 -21.63 37.55
N GLU A 326 27.83 -21.26 37.31
CA GLU A 326 28.19 -20.47 36.13
C GLU A 326 27.99 -21.27 34.83
N ASP A 327 28.40 -22.54 34.81
CA ASP A 327 28.22 -23.42 33.65
C ASP A 327 26.73 -23.65 33.33
N GLU A 328 25.85 -23.86 34.32
CA GLU A 328 24.43 -24.04 34.04
C GLU A 328 23.77 -22.75 33.51
N LEU A 329 24.14 -21.59 34.05
CA LEU A 329 23.65 -20.30 33.57
C LEU A 329 24.16 -19.98 32.15
N VAL A 330 25.42 -20.28 31.84
CA VAL A 330 26.00 -20.13 30.50
C VAL A 330 25.32 -21.09 29.51
N LEU A 331 25.03 -22.33 29.91
CA LEU A 331 24.29 -23.29 29.08
C LEU A 331 22.86 -22.81 28.80
N ARG A 332 22.08 -22.44 29.83
CA ARG A 332 20.71 -21.91 29.67
C ARG A 332 20.69 -20.63 28.82
N HIS A 333 21.67 -19.74 28.97
CA HIS A 333 21.80 -18.55 28.13
C HIS A 333 22.07 -18.92 26.66
N ARG A 334 22.98 -19.87 26.43
CA ARG A 334 23.34 -20.37 25.09
C ARG A 334 22.17 -21.08 24.40
N GLU A 335 21.36 -21.82 25.13
CA GLU A 335 20.13 -22.44 24.62
C GLU A 335 19.05 -21.42 24.30
N THR A 336 18.88 -20.40 25.16
CA THR A 336 17.98 -19.27 24.89
C THR A 336 18.38 -18.55 23.60
N LEU A 337 19.67 -18.24 23.43
CA LEU A 337 20.21 -17.62 22.21
C LEU A 337 20.01 -18.49 20.96
N LYS A 338 20.16 -19.82 21.06
CA LYS A 338 19.84 -20.76 19.95
C LYS A 338 18.36 -20.66 19.56
N GLN A 339 17.45 -20.85 20.51
CA GLN A 339 16.00 -20.81 20.25
C GLN A 339 15.56 -19.47 19.65
N GLN A 340 16.14 -18.36 20.10
CA GLN A 340 15.88 -17.04 19.52
C GLN A 340 16.44 -16.91 18.10
N LEU A 341 17.65 -17.38 17.83
CA LEU A 341 18.26 -17.37 16.50
C LEU A 341 17.48 -18.26 15.53
N ASP A 342 17.05 -19.45 15.94
CA ASP A 342 16.23 -20.37 15.15
C ASP A 342 14.92 -19.71 14.69
N ILE A 343 14.25 -18.96 15.57
CA ILE A 343 13.02 -18.22 15.23
C ILE A 343 13.28 -17.10 14.21
N LEU A 344 14.43 -16.41 14.31
CA LEU A 344 14.84 -15.43 13.30
C LEU A 344 15.22 -16.09 11.97
N MET A 345 15.80 -17.29 11.99
CA MET A 345 16.04 -18.11 10.80
C MET A 345 14.72 -18.57 10.16
N THR A 346 13.73 -19.02 10.95
CA THR A 346 12.38 -19.35 10.46
C THR A 346 11.73 -18.15 9.79
N LEU A 347 11.72 -16.97 10.45
CA LEU A 347 11.17 -15.73 9.90
C LEU A 347 11.77 -15.38 8.52
N VAL A 348 13.10 -15.46 8.38
CA VAL A 348 13.79 -15.15 7.13
C VAL A 348 13.58 -16.24 6.08
N SER A 349 13.48 -17.51 6.48
CA SER A 349 13.22 -18.65 5.60
C SER A 349 11.80 -18.63 5.02
N ASN A 350 10.78 -18.38 5.87
CA ASN A 350 9.39 -18.19 5.44
C ASN A 350 9.29 -17.04 4.43
N TYR A 351 9.91 -15.89 4.75
CA TYR A 351 9.89 -14.72 3.87
C TYR A 351 10.62 -14.96 2.54
N LYS A 352 11.75 -15.67 2.55
CA LYS A 352 12.43 -16.12 1.33
C LYS A 352 11.53 -17.03 0.49
N THR A 353 10.90 -18.01 1.11
CA THR A 353 10.00 -18.97 0.45
C THR A 353 8.83 -18.26 -0.24
N GLN A 354 8.25 -17.25 0.41
CA GLN A 354 7.21 -16.40 -0.19
C GLN A 354 7.71 -15.57 -1.39
N LEU A 355 8.92 -15.00 -1.31
CA LEU A 355 9.53 -14.32 -2.47
C LEU A 355 9.79 -15.28 -3.64
N GLU A 356 10.05 -16.56 -3.36
CA GLU A 356 10.30 -17.61 -4.35
C GLU A 356 9.01 -18.21 -4.94
N SER A 357 7.90 -18.28 -4.19
CA SER A 357 6.57 -18.59 -4.76
C SER A 357 6.05 -17.42 -5.59
N GLU A 358 6.09 -16.18 -5.05
CA GLU A 358 5.74 -14.96 -5.79
C GLU A 358 6.63 -14.73 -7.04
N LYS A 359 7.75 -15.46 -7.19
CA LYS A 359 8.60 -15.45 -8.40
C LYS A 359 8.14 -16.47 -9.46
N LYS A 360 7.45 -17.54 -9.08
CA LYS A 360 6.88 -18.53 -10.01
C LYS A 360 5.55 -18.05 -10.60
N ASP A 361 4.75 -17.36 -9.80
CA ASP A 361 3.37 -16.98 -10.15
C ASP A 361 3.26 -15.65 -10.95
N PHE A 362 4.39 -15.02 -11.31
CA PHE A 362 4.42 -13.71 -11.99
C PHE A 362 5.19 -13.76 -13.31
N VAL A 363 4.48 -13.61 -14.42
CA VAL A 363 5.03 -13.63 -15.80
C VAL A 363 5.67 -12.27 -16.21
N THR A 364 5.40 -11.18 -15.47
CA THR A 364 5.65 -9.81 -15.95
C THR A 364 6.93 -9.11 -15.44
N ARG A 365 7.78 -8.71 -16.41
CA ARG A 365 8.75 -7.59 -16.40
C ARG A 365 10.04 -7.74 -15.54
N PHE A 366 11.18 -7.84 -16.24
CA PHE A 366 12.57 -7.87 -15.75
C PHE A 366 12.91 -6.99 -14.54
N PHE A 367 12.41 -5.75 -14.45
CA PHE A 367 12.73 -4.83 -13.36
C PHE A 367 12.21 -5.28 -11.99
N HIS A 368 11.09 -6.01 -11.95
CA HIS A 368 10.55 -6.58 -10.71
C HIS A 368 11.30 -7.86 -10.32
N GLN A 369 11.70 -8.64 -11.33
CA GLN A 369 12.51 -9.85 -11.17
C GLN A 369 13.85 -9.52 -10.49
N SER A 370 14.62 -8.55 -11.03
CA SER A 370 15.88 -8.08 -10.43
C SER A 370 15.74 -7.65 -8.97
N ARG A 371 14.65 -6.96 -8.60
CA ARG A 371 14.38 -6.53 -7.22
C ARG A 371 13.97 -7.69 -6.30
N LYS A 372 13.26 -8.71 -6.80
CA LYS A 372 12.98 -9.95 -6.03
C LYS A 372 14.27 -10.75 -5.83
N ASP A 373 15.07 -10.94 -6.86
CA ASP A 373 16.35 -11.66 -6.80
C ASP A 373 17.35 -11.02 -5.83
N THR A 374 17.44 -9.67 -5.81
CA THR A 374 18.28 -8.93 -4.85
C THR A 374 17.90 -9.25 -3.38
N LYS A 375 16.61 -9.48 -3.11
CA LYS A 375 16.12 -9.81 -1.76
C LYS A 375 16.25 -11.29 -1.43
N ILE A 376 16.02 -12.18 -2.39
CA ILE A 376 16.28 -13.63 -2.24
C ILE A 376 17.77 -13.86 -1.96
N ALA A 377 18.65 -13.11 -2.65
CA ALA A 377 20.09 -13.09 -2.38
C ALA A 377 20.40 -12.56 -0.98
N TYR A 378 19.81 -11.43 -0.55
CA TYR A 378 19.97 -10.91 0.82
C TYR A 378 19.53 -11.92 1.88
N CYS A 379 18.35 -12.54 1.75
CA CYS A 379 17.84 -13.53 2.70
C CYS A 379 18.74 -14.77 2.74
N THR A 380 19.25 -15.21 1.57
CA THR A 380 20.18 -16.34 1.47
C THR A 380 21.55 -16.03 2.11
N GLN A 381 22.08 -14.81 1.96
CA GLN A 381 23.32 -14.40 2.66
C GLN A 381 23.11 -14.22 4.16
N LEU A 382 21.92 -13.79 4.58
CA LEU A 382 21.57 -13.62 5.99
C LEU A 382 21.47 -14.98 6.70
N LEU A 383 20.72 -15.94 6.13
CA LEU A 383 20.65 -17.33 6.60
C LEU A 383 22.04 -17.99 6.65
N ALA A 384 22.80 -17.91 5.55
CA ALA A 384 24.17 -18.46 5.48
C ALA A 384 25.19 -17.75 6.39
N SER A 385 24.82 -16.65 7.04
CA SER A 385 25.62 -16.01 8.11
C SER A 385 25.14 -16.45 9.50
N PHE A 386 23.83 -16.62 9.71
CA PHE A 386 23.29 -17.24 10.93
C PHE A 386 23.79 -18.68 11.12
N GLU A 387 23.70 -19.52 10.06
CA GLU A 387 24.20 -20.91 10.04
C GLU A 387 25.70 -21.04 10.39
N LYS A 388 26.48 -19.97 10.19
CA LYS A 388 27.93 -19.93 10.43
C LYS A 388 28.31 -19.22 11.72
N THR A 389 27.33 -18.76 12.50
CA THR A 389 27.57 -18.04 13.75
C THR A 389 27.85 -19.03 14.87
N ALA A 390 29.10 -19.07 15.34
CA ALA A 390 29.45 -19.78 16.56
C ALA A 390 28.95 -18.99 17.79
N ILE A 391 27.95 -19.52 18.48
CA ILE A 391 27.43 -18.91 19.72
C ILE A 391 28.44 -19.18 20.86
N THR A 392 29.13 -18.13 21.26
CA THR A 392 30.07 -18.02 22.41
C THR A 392 29.37 -17.41 23.64
N PRO A 393 29.96 -17.45 24.85
CA PRO A 393 29.38 -16.80 26.04
C PRO A 393 29.13 -15.29 25.88
N ASP A 394 30.04 -14.55 25.22
CA ASP A 394 29.91 -13.09 24.98
C ASP A 394 28.98 -12.71 23.80
N SER A 395 28.37 -13.72 23.16
CA SER A 395 27.45 -13.52 22.05
C SER A 395 26.15 -12.90 22.53
N SER A 396 25.62 -11.94 21.78
CA SER A 396 24.26 -11.44 21.98
C SER A 396 23.53 -11.38 20.66
N LEU A 397 22.23 -11.65 20.68
CA LEU A 397 21.40 -11.75 19.47
C LEU A 397 21.51 -10.49 18.60
N GLN A 398 21.57 -9.30 19.21
CA GLN A 398 21.77 -8.04 18.50
C GLN A 398 23.12 -7.96 17.76
N LYS A 399 24.23 -8.42 18.36
CA LYS A 399 25.55 -8.46 17.69
C LYS A 399 25.52 -9.41 16.49
N ILE A 400 24.98 -10.61 16.69
CA ILE A 400 24.84 -11.66 15.65
C ILE A 400 24.05 -11.11 14.46
N VAL A 401 22.87 -10.55 14.71
CA VAL A 401 21.97 -10.08 13.65
C VAL A 401 22.53 -8.84 12.95
N THR A 402 23.22 -7.94 13.67
CA THR A 402 23.90 -6.79 13.06
C THR A 402 25.03 -7.23 12.13
N GLN A 403 25.93 -8.13 12.58
CA GLN A 403 27.01 -8.65 11.73
C GLN A 403 26.47 -9.41 10.50
N ALA A 404 25.45 -10.24 10.66
CA ALA A 404 24.82 -10.96 9.56
C ALA A 404 24.14 -9.99 8.56
N HIS A 405 23.50 -8.93 9.05
CA HIS A 405 22.89 -7.88 8.23
C HIS A 405 23.92 -7.11 7.41
N ASP A 406 25.00 -6.65 8.03
CA ASP A 406 26.05 -5.86 7.38
C ASP A 406 26.79 -6.68 6.32
N GLN A 407 27.08 -7.96 6.62
CA GLN A 407 27.63 -8.90 5.64
C GLN A 407 26.67 -9.14 4.46
N ALA A 408 25.37 -9.32 4.72
CA ALA A 408 24.38 -9.54 3.68
C ALA A 408 24.19 -8.31 2.79
N ILE A 409 24.15 -7.09 3.34
CA ILE A 409 24.10 -5.84 2.55
C ILE A 409 25.38 -5.69 1.72
N THR A 410 26.55 -5.89 2.32
CA THR A 410 27.84 -5.68 1.64
C THR A 410 28.01 -6.62 0.45
N LYS A 411 27.69 -7.91 0.60
CA LYS A 411 27.77 -8.91 -0.48
C LYS A 411 26.74 -8.67 -1.60
N VAL A 412 25.56 -8.11 -1.27
CA VAL A 412 24.50 -7.82 -2.25
C VAL A 412 24.75 -6.49 -2.99
N GLY A 413 25.60 -5.60 -2.45
CA GLY A 413 26.12 -4.43 -3.17
C GLY A 413 25.08 -3.40 -3.61
N SER A 414 23.86 -3.43 -3.06
CA SER A 414 22.73 -2.61 -3.54
C SER A 414 21.73 -2.27 -2.43
N SER A 415 22.21 -1.58 -1.39
CA SER A 415 21.40 -1.04 -0.28
C SER A 415 20.16 -0.26 -0.76
N ALA A 416 20.28 0.50 -1.86
CA ALA A 416 19.18 1.22 -2.48
C ALA A 416 18.07 0.28 -3.02
N LEU A 417 18.41 -0.86 -3.64
CA LEU A 417 17.41 -1.81 -4.17
C LEU A 417 16.75 -2.64 -3.05
N LEU A 418 17.44 -2.85 -1.93
CA LEU A 418 16.88 -3.48 -0.74
C LEU A 418 15.86 -2.57 -0.03
N THR A 419 16.06 -1.26 -0.06
CA THR A 419 15.28 -0.27 0.74
C THR A 419 14.33 0.61 -0.07
N ALA A 420 14.41 0.61 -1.40
CA ALA A 420 13.49 1.37 -2.27
C ALA A 420 12.03 0.96 -2.05
N GLY A 421 11.18 1.92 -1.65
CA GLY A 421 9.74 1.74 -1.55
C GLY A 421 9.15 1.42 -2.92
N GLY A 422 8.62 0.20 -3.08
CA GLY A 422 8.24 -0.35 -4.38
C GLY A 422 7.22 -1.48 -4.23
N SER A 423 5.98 -1.16 -3.86
CA SER A 423 4.85 -2.10 -3.92
C SER A 423 4.69 -2.63 -5.36
N TYR A 424 4.32 -3.89 -5.60
CA TYR A 424 3.55 -4.80 -4.77
C TYR A 424 4.36 -5.62 -3.75
N PHE A 425 3.79 -5.76 -2.55
CA PHE A 425 4.06 -6.72 -1.45
C PHE A 425 5.48 -6.90 -0.91
N GLY A 426 6.51 -7.05 -1.76
CA GLY A 426 7.84 -7.45 -1.32
C GLY A 426 8.67 -6.36 -0.62
N THR A 427 8.40 -5.06 -0.77
CA THR A 427 9.23 -3.99 -0.14
C THR A 427 8.78 -3.62 1.27
N SER A 428 7.46 -3.56 1.50
CA SER A 428 6.87 -3.36 2.82
C SER A 428 7.19 -4.52 3.75
N ARG A 429 7.03 -5.78 3.29
CA ARG A 429 7.35 -6.97 4.08
C ARG A 429 8.84 -7.06 4.45
N LEU A 430 9.80 -6.77 3.55
CA LEU A 430 11.23 -6.79 3.94
C LEU A 430 11.54 -5.79 5.06
N LEU A 431 10.96 -4.58 5.02
CA LEU A 431 11.11 -3.61 6.10
C LEU A 431 10.43 -4.06 7.40
N ALA A 432 9.36 -4.87 7.34
CA ALA A 432 8.77 -5.49 8.53
C ALA A 432 9.68 -6.60 9.10
N VAL A 433 10.18 -7.51 8.25
CA VAL A 433 11.17 -8.54 8.63
C VAL A 433 12.43 -7.90 9.24
N GLN A 434 12.97 -6.82 8.66
CA GLN A 434 14.12 -6.11 9.21
C GLN A 434 13.83 -5.44 10.57
N ARG A 435 12.59 -4.99 10.82
CA ARG A 435 12.18 -4.47 12.14
C ARG A 435 12.06 -5.57 13.18
N LEU A 436 11.53 -6.75 12.81
CA LEU A 436 11.51 -7.93 13.69
C LEU A 436 12.91 -8.47 13.97
N LEU A 437 13.85 -8.32 13.03
CA LEU A 437 15.29 -8.57 13.19
C LEU A 437 16.03 -7.49 14.03
N GLY A 438 15.32 -6.55 14.68
CA GLY A 438 15.97 -5.55 15.55
C GLY A 438 16.85 -4.53 14.82
N ILE A 439 16.72 -4.37 13.49
CA ILE A 439 17.56 -3.46 12.70
C ILE A 439 17.02 -2.02 12.85
N GLU A 440 17.68 -1.22 13.68
CA GLU A 440 17.35 0.19 13.97
C GLU A 440 17.11 1.04 12.71
N ASP A 441 17.87 0.79 11.65
CA ASP A 441 17.77 1.53 10.41
C ASP A 441 16.47 1.25 9.62
N ALA A 442 15.80 0.12 9.85
CA ALA A 442 14.51 -0.20 9.26
C ALA A 442 13.35 0.53 9.95
N TRP A 443 13.52 0.97 11.21
CA TRP A 443 12.56 1.85 11.91
C TRP A 443 12.65 3.31 11.41
N LYS A 444 13.83 3.74 10.95
CA LYS A 444 14.04 5.08 10.36
C LYS A 444 13.55 5.18 8.92
N LYS A 445 13.57 4.06 8.18
CA LYS A 445 13.22 3.96 6.74
C LYS A 445 11.74 3.57 6.53
N GLY A 446 11.15 4.03 5.43
CA GLY A 446 9.76 3.72 5.04
C GLY A 446 8.69 4.71 5.54
N LYS A 447 9.07 5.92 5.93
CA LYS A 447 8.14 7.00 6.33
C LYS A 447 7.39 7.54 5.10
N SER A 448 6.11 7.22 4.98
CA SER A 448 5.26 7.70 3.89
C SER A 448 4.54 9.01 4.26
N ARG A 449 4.49 9.96 3.31
CA ARG A 449 3.61 11.14 3.40
C ARG A 449 2.33 10.85 2.63
N PHE A 450 1.39 10.15 3.25
CA PHE A 450 0.00 10.19 2.80
C PHE A 450 -0.69 11.48 3.27
N ILE A 451 -1.84 11.76 2.69
CA ILE A 451 -2.59 13.01 2.89
C ILE A 451 -3.14 13.07 4.33
N ALA A 452 -3.17 14.29 4.90
CA ALA A 452 -3.63 14.66 6.24
C ALA A 452 -2.74 14.24 7.45
N THR A 453 -2.11 15.26 8.03
CA THR A 453 -1.73 15.47 9.46
C THR A 453 -0.97 14.42 10.29
N THR A 454 -0.85 13.14 9.93
CA THR A 454 -0.11 12.14 10.76
C THR A 454 1.12 11.55 10.06
N ARG A 455 2.30 11.73 10.68
CA ARG A 455 3.54 11.04 10.27
C ARG A 455 3.50 9.58 10.73
N SER A 456 3.03 8.68 9.88
CA SER A 456 2.87 7.25 10.21
C SER A 456 4.14 6.45 9.88
N ASP A 457 4.99 6.20 10.89
CA ASP A 457 6.28 5.50 10.78
C ASP A 457 6.20 3.99 10.46
N PHE A 458 5.00 3.42 10.32
CA PHE A 458 4.73 1.98 10.32
C PHE A 458 4.25 1.40 8.97
N HIS A 459 4.59 2.02 7.84
CA HIS A 459 4.00 1.68 6.52
C HIS A 459 4.20 0.23 6.05
N GLY A 460 5.12 -0.55 6.64
CA GLY A 460 5.27 -1.99 6.36
C GLY A 460 4.56 -2.94 7.35
N LEU A 461 4.17 -2.45 8.52
CA LEU A 461 3.48 -3.21 9.57
C LEU A 461 1.97 -2.94 9.55
N LYS A 462 1.55 -1.72 9.23
CA LYS A 462 0.13 -1.40 8.96
C LYS A 462 -0.44 -2.20 7.79
N THR A 463 0.38 -2.50 6.78
CA THR A 463 0.02 -3.38 5.64
C THR A 463 -0.12 -4.86 6.01
N THR A 464 0.22 -5.25 7.24
CA THR A 464 0.00 -6.59 7.81
C THR A 464 -0.95 -6.55 9.02
N GLY A 465 -1.72 -5.46 9.18
CA GLY A 465 -2.67 -5.27 10.28
C GLY A 465 -2.06 -4.96 11.66
N ILE A 466 -0.75 -4.69 11.73
CA ILE A 466 -0.02 -4.51 12.99
C ILE A 466 0.26 -3.02 13.23
N VAL A 467 -0.29 -2.46 14.31
CA VAL A 467 -0.30 -0.99 14.53
C VAL A 467 0.46 -0.54 15.77
N GLU A 468 0.46 -1.30 16.87
CA GLU A 468 0.96 -0.85 18.18
C GLU A 468 1.89 -1.86 18.88
N ASN A 469 2.66 -1.39 19.87
CA ASN A 469 3.57 -2.14 20.77
C ASN A 469 4.68 -3.02 20.14
N VAL A 470 4.75 -3.16 18.82
CA VAL A 470 5.73 -4.00 18.10
C VAL A 470 7.17 -3.76 18.54
N ARG A 471 7.60 -2.49 18.70
CA ARG A 471 8.99 -2.19 19.05
C ARG A 471 9.35 -2.59 20.48
N ALA A 472 8.40 -2.57 21.40
CA ALA A 472 8.59 -3.11 22.74
C ALA A 472 8.76 -4.65 22.68
N ILE A 473 7.85 -5.35 22.00
CA ILE A 473 7.90 -6.82 21.87
C ILE A 473 9.21 -7.28 21.20
N VAL A 474 9.71 -6.55 20.19
CA VAL A 474 11.04 -6.82 19.60
C VAL A 474 12.16 -6.56 20.60
N SER A 475 12.14 -5.44 21.32
CA SER A 475 13.15 -5.11 22.35
C SER A 475 13.17 -6.14 23.48
N ASP A 476 12.02 -6.61 23.92
CA ASP A 476 11.88 -7.59 25.00
C ASP A 476 12.30 -9.00 24.56
N PHE A 477 12.05 -9.36 23.30
CA PHE A 477 12.61 -10.58 22.70
C PHE A 477 14.14 -10.52 22.64
N PHE A 478 14.73 -9.46 22.05
CA PHE A 478 16.18 -9.30 21.95
C PHE A 478 16.89 -9.16 23.31
N ALA A 479 16.17 -8.77 24.37
CA ALA A 479 16.66 -8.69 25.73
C ALA A 479 16.30 -9.91 26.61
N GLY A 480 15.58 -10.92 26.07
CA GLY A 480 15.22 -12.16 26.78
C GLY A 480 14.20 -12.00 27.92
N ARG A 481 13.32 -10.98 27.87
CA ARG A 481 12.48 -10.55 29.02
C ARG A 481 11.00 -10.97 28.96
N GLN A 482 10.54 -11.60 27.89
CA GLN A 482 9.12 -11.96 27.72
C GLN A 482 8.93 -13.34 27.09
N ASP A 483 7.72 -13.88 27.28
CA ASP A 483 7.19 -15.01 26.51
C ASP A 483 7.32 -14.75 25.01
N VAL A 484 8.03 -15.67 24.36
CA VAL A 484 8.37 -15.67 22.95
C VAL A 484 7.14 -15.81 22.04
N SER A 485 6.00 -16.27 22.57
CA SER A 485 4.75 -16.47 21.82
C SER A 485 4.27 -15.18 21.12
N LYS A 486 4.32 -14.03 21.80
CA LYS A 486 3.97 -12.72 21.21
C LYS A 486 4.88 -12.33 20.04
N PHE A 487 6.16 -12.70 20.09
CA PHE A 487 7.09 -12.46 19.00
C PHE A 487 6.83 -13.43 17.83
N LYS A 488 6.54 -14.71 18.11
CA LYS A 488 6.13 -15.70 17.09
C LYS A 488 4.85 -15.29 16.36
N GLU A 489 3.85 -14.74 17.05
CA GLU A 489 2.66 -14.17 16.40
C GLU A 489 2.99 -13.03 15.43
N LEU A 490 3.91 -12.15 15.79
CA LEU A 490 4.35 -11.06 14.89
C LEU A 490 5.10 -11.62 13.67
N CYS A 491 5.92 -12.65 13.85
CA CYS A 491 6.57 -13.35 12.74
C CYS A 491 5.55 -13.97 11.78
N GLU A 492 4.56 -14.71 12.29
CA GLU A 492 3.55 -15.38 11.46
C GLU A 492 2.63 -14.36 10.73
N LYS A 493 2.36 -13.20 11.34
CA LYS A 493 1.64 -12.08 10.69
C LYS A 493 2.46 -11.35 9.62
N VAL A 494 3.80 -11.44 9.63
CA VAL A 494 4.71 -10.76 8.69
C VAL A 494 5.22 -11.68 7.58
N ALA A 495 5.47 -12.95 7.89
CA ALA A 495 5.90 -13.99 6.97
C ALA A 495 5.39 -15.37 7.44
N PRO A 496 4.11 -15.69 7.16
CA PRO A 496 3.51 -16.97 7.57
C PRO A 496 4.25 -18.21 7.04
N SER A 497 4.20 -19.26 7.85
CA SER A 497 4.83 -20.57 7.69
C SER A 497 4.30 -21.39 6.50
N SER A 498 3.11 -21.06 6.00
CA SER A 498 2.56 -21.62 4.76
C SER A 498 2.01 -20.51 3.84
N PRO A 499 2.12 -20.66 2.51
CA PRO A 499 1.41 -19.80 1.57
C PRO A 499 -0.08 -20.18 1.60
N SER A 500 -0.84 -19.52 2.47
CA SER A 500 -2.24 -19.86 2.72
C SER A 500 -3.11 -19.71 1.46
N THR A 501 -3.67 -20.82 0.98
CA THR A 501 -4.73 -20.84 -0.06
C THR A 501 -6.09 -20.30 0.44
N ALA A 502 -6.14 -19.76 1.65
CA ALA A 502 -7.34 -19.23 2.31
C ALA A 502 -7.20 -17.74 2.64
N ASN A 503 -7.49 -16.86 1.67
CA ASN A 503 -8.48 -15.77 1.80
C ASN A 503 -8.27 -14.67 0.75
N SER A 504 -8.94 -14.82 -0.39
CA SER A 504 -9.32 -13.72 -1.28
C SER A 504 -10.52 -12.91 -0.73
N LYS A 505 -10.61 -12.77 0.59
CA LYS A 505 -11.69 -12.08 1.32
C LYS A 505 -11.12 -11.27 2.49
N THR A 506 -11.77 -10.15 2.81
CA THR A 506 -11.41 -9.24 3.91
C THR A 506 -9.97 -8.71 3.88
N ALA A 507 -9.68 -7.90 2.86
CA ALA A 507 -9.33 -6.52 3.17
C ALA A 507 -10.62 -5.69 3.02
N VAL A 508 -10.82 -4.71 3.90
CA VAL A 508 -11.90 -3.70 3.86
C VAL A 508 -11.26 -2.35 3.60
#